data_AF-A0A8J4W8G9-F1
#
_entry.id   AF-A0A8J4W8G9-F1
#
_cell.length_a   1.000
_cell.length_b   1.000
_cell.length_c   1.000
_cell.angle_alpha   90.00
_cell.angle_beta   90.00
_cell.angle_gamma   90.00
#
_symmetry.space_group_name_H-M   'P 1'
#
loop_
_entity.id
_entity.type
_entity.pdbx_description
1 polymer ?
#
loop_
_entity_poly.entity_id
_entity_poly.type
_entity_poly.pdbx_seq_one_letter_code
_entity_poly.pdbx_strand_id
1 'polypeptide(L)'
;MMALDHIVRSGKALYVGISNYPAEQTKQAAEILKGLGTPLLIHQPKYSMLDRWIEDGLQDVLHENGTGSIAFCPLAQGVLTNKYLNGIPEDSRAKGPSVFLNENNISPETLRKVTSALIGASRPSQIEENVAALSQLEFSTEELERIESILRPEPDHK
;
A
#
# COMPACT_ATOMS: atom_id res chain seq x y z
N MET A 1 16.20 0.18 -16.37
CA MET A 1 16.39 -0.91 -15.38
C MET A 1 17.82 -1.45 -15.26
N MET A 2 18.75 -1.12 -16.16
CA MET A 2 20.15 -1.60 -16.09
C MET A 2 20.88 -1.30 -14.77
N ALA A 3 20.62 -0.16 -14.13
CA ALA A 3 21.25 0.15 -12.84
C ALA A 3 20.82 -0.83 -11.73
N LEU A 4 19.55 -1.26 -11.74
CA LEU A 4 19.01 -2.25 -10.81
C LEU A 4 19.56 -3.66 -11.09
N ASP A 5 19.68 -4.04 -12.37
CA ASP A 5 20.36 -5.29 -12.73
C ASP A 5 21.84 -5.28 -12.28
N HIS A 6 22.56 -4.20 -12.56
CA HIS A 6 23.97 -4.10 -12.22
C HIS A 6 24.22 -4.14 -10.71
N ILE A 7 23.38 -3.52 -9.88
CA ILE A 7 23.57 -3.58 -8.41
C ILE A 7 23.42 -5.02 -7.90
N VAL A 8 22.52 -5.81 -8.48
CA VAL A 8 22.37 -7.24 -8.17
C VAL A 8 23.58 -8.04 -8.64
N ARG A 9 23.98 -7.90 -9.91
CA ARG A 9 25.14 -8.61 -10.47
C ARG A 9 26.45 -8.27 -9.78
N SER A 10 26.59 -7.05 -9.27
CA SER A 10 27.74 -6.62 -8.48
C SER A 10 27.76 -7.17 -7.04
N GLY A 11 26.73 -7.93 -6.63
CA GLY A 11 26.61 -8.52 -5.30
C GLY A 11 26.25 -7.52 -4.19
N LYS A 12 25.83 -6.29 -4.53
CA LYS A 12 25.49 -5.23 -3.57
C LYS A 12 24.03 -5.28 -3.13
N ALA A 13 23.18 -5.98 -3.88
CA ALA A 13 21.80 -6.25 -3.53
C ALA A 13 21.47 -7.70 -3.92
N LEU A 14 20.65 -8.38 -3.12
CA LEU A 14 20.16 -9.73 -3.47
C LEU A 14 18.99 -9.66 -4.46
N TYR A 15 18.15 -8.64 -4.33
CA TYR A 15 16.93 -8.46 -5.11
C TYR A 15 16.67 -6.98 -5.39
N VAL A 16 15.74 -6.71 -6.30
CA VAL A 16 15.30 -5.36 -6.64
C VAL A 16 13.78 -5.25 -6.56
N GLY A 17 13.34 -4.05 -6.20
CA GLY A 17 11.94 -3.65 -6.21
C GLY A 17 11.81 -2.22 -6.70
N ILE A 18 10.56 -1.81 -6.95
CA ILE A 18 10.21 -0.43 -7.34
C ILE A 18 9.11 0.09 -6.40
N SER A 19 8.89 1.40 -6.39
CA SER A 19 7.87 2.02 -5.54
C SER A 19 7.13 3.09 -6.31
N ASN A 20 5.79 3.09 -6.19
CA ASN A 20 4.87 4.05 -6.82
C ASN A 20 4.99 4.20 -8.34
N TYR A 21 5.40 3.14 -9.05
CA TYR A 21 5.30 3.10 -10.50
C TYR A 21 3.85 2.78 -10.90
N PRO A 22 3.25 3.53 -11.85
CA PRO A 22 1.96 3.17 -12.45
C PRO A 22 1.97 1.79 -13.09
N ALA A 23 0.79 1.22 -13.37
CA ALA A 23 0.65 -0.13 -13.93
C ALA A 23 1.48 -0.33 -15.21
N GLU A 24 1.35 0.56 -16.19
CA GLU A 24 2.08 0.48 -17.47
C GLU A 24 3.61 0.51 -17.29
N GLN A 25 4.09 1.40 -16.42
CA GLN A 25 5.53 1.51 -16.14
C GLN A 25 6.04 0.30 -15.36
N THR A 26 5.22 -0.26 -14.48
CA THR A 26 5.54 -1.48 -13.73
C THR A 26 5.68 -2.66 -14.67
N LYS A 27 4.77 -2.81 -15.64
CA LYS A 27 4.84 -3.85 -16.68
C LYS A 27 6.12 -3.74 -17.49
N GLN A 28 6.43 -2.54 -18.01
CA GLN A 28 7.67 -2.29 -18.74
C GLN A 28 8.91 -2.58 -17.90
N ALA A 29 8.92 -2.18 -16.62
CA ALA A 29 10.02 -2.45 -15.71
C ALA A 29 10.24 -3.96 -15.52
N ALA A 30 9.17 -4.71 -15.27
CA ALA A 30 9.19 -6.15 -15.08
C ALA A 30 9.69 -6.88 -16.34
N GLU A 31 9.23 -6.50 -17.52
CA GLU A 31 9.66 -7.07 -18.80
C GLU A 31 11.16 -6.86 -19.04
N ILE A 32 11.65 -5.62 -18.85
CA ILE A 32 13.08 -5.32 -19.02
C ILE A 32 13.93 -6.10 -18.01
N LEU A 33 13.53 -6.10 -16.74
CA LEU A 33 14.24 -6.79 -15.66
C LEU A 33 14.29 -8.31 -15.87
N LYS A 34 13.18 -8.90 -16.33
CA LYS A 34 13.12 -10.30 -16.72
C LYS A 34 14.05 -10.61 -17.90
N GLY A 35 14.07 -9.75 -18.92
CA GLY A 35 14.99 -9.89 -20.06
C GLY A 35 16.47 -9.78 -19.69
N LEU A 36 16.79 -9.02 -18.63
CA LEU A 36 18.14 -8.92 -18.07
C LEU A 36 18.51 -10.10 -17.14
N GLY A 37 17.56 -10.96 -16.76
CA GLY A 37 17.78 -12.07 -15.82
C GLY A 37 17.76 -11.68 -14.34
N THR A 38 17.24 -10.49 -14.01
CA THR A 38 17.08 -9.99 -12.64
C THR A 38 15.59 -9.71 -12.39
N PRO A 39 14.77 -10.71 -11.99
CA PRO A 39 13.33 -10.54 -11.86
C PRO A 39 12.93 -9.42 -10.87
N LEU A 40 11.85 -8.70 -11.19
CA LEU A 40 11.27 -7.72 -10.28
C LEU A 40 10.60 -8.44 -9.12
N LEU A 41 11.20 -8.38 -7.92
CA LEU A 41 10.72 -9.13 -6.77
C LEU A 41 9.48 -8.49 -6.13
N ILE A 42 9.51 -7.17 -5.92
CA ILE A 42 8.51 -6.49 -5.09
C ILE A 42 8.20 -5.08 -5.59
N HIS A 43 6.95 -4.65 -5.43
CA HIS A 43 6.49 -3.28 -5.58
C HIS A 43 6.02 -2.72 -4.24
N GLN A 44 6.34 -1.48 -3.94
CA GLN A 44 5.92 -0.80 -2.70
C GLN A 44 5.01 0.40 -3.03
N PRO A 45 3.68 0.19 -3.18
CA PRO A 45 2.74 1.27 -3.43
C PRO A 45 2.09 1.81 -2.15
N LYS A 46 1.62 3.05 -2.21
CA LYS A 46 0.75 3.61 -1.16
C LYS A 46 -0.59 2.91 -1.24
N TYR A 47 -1.03 2.29 -0.14
CA TYR A 47 -2.30 1.57 -0.12
C TYR A 47 -2.91 1.54 1.28
N SER A 48 -4.18 1.93 1.39
CA SER A 48 -4.96 1.98 2.63
C SER A 48 -6.46 1.98 2.32
N MET A 49 -7.33 1.93 3.32
CA MET A 49 -8.77 2.11 3.11
C MET A 49 -9.13 3.46 2.45
N LEU A 50 -8.28 4.49 2.58
CA LEU A 50 -8.50 5.82 2.00
C LEU A 50 -7.77 6.05 0.67
N ASP A 51 -6.80 5.19 0.32
CA ASP A 51 -5.95 5.39 -0.85
C ASP A 51 -5.72 4.07 -1.55
N ARG A 52 -6.22 4.04 -2.77
CA ARG A 52 -6.93 2.91 -3.30
C ARG A 52 -6.60 2.67 -4.80
N TRP A 53 -5.76 3.56 -5.36
CA TRP A 53 -5.38 3.65 -6.78
C TRP A 53 -4.78 2.37 -7.38
N ILE A 54 -4.15 1.51 -6.57
CA ILE A 54 -3.48 0.30 -7.07
C ILE A 54 -4.45 -0.72 -7.65
N GLU A 55 -5.72 -0.63 -7.25
CA GLU A 55 -6.77 -1.51 -7.73
C GLU A 55 -7.16 -1.27 -9.17
N ASP A 56 -6.86 -0.08 -9.70
CA ASP A 56 -7.08 0.25 -11.10
C ASP A 56 -5.92 -0.31 -11.96
N GLY A 57 -5.79 -1.63 -11.96
CA GLY A 57 -4.93 -2.41 -12.85
C GLY A 57 -3.50 -2.68 -12.36
N LEU A 58 -2.94 -1.92 -11.41
CA LEU A 58 -1.57 -2.21 -10.93
C LEU A 58 -1.51 -3.62 -10.32
N GLN A 59 -2.50 -4.01 -9.53
CA GLN A 59 -2.50 -5.32 -8.91
C GLN A 59 -2.53 -6.49 -9.89
N ASP A 60 -3.21 -6.32 -11.03
CA ASP A 60 -3.24 -7.35 -12.07
C ASP A 60 -1.87 -7.50 -12.71
N VAL A 61 -1.21 -6.37 -13.03
CA VAL A 61 0.17 -6.38 -13.52
C VAL A 61 1.12 -7.06 -12.55
N LEU A 62 0.99 -6.81 -11.24
CA LEU A 62 1.82 -7.46 -10.23
C LEU A 62 1.58 -8.97 -10.19
N HIS A 63 0.31 -9.39 -10.23
CA HIS A 63 -0.07 -10.80 -10.24
C HIS A 63 0.45 -11.54 -11.48
N GLU A 64 0.23 -10.98 -12.67
CA GLU A 64 0.67 -11.56 -13.95
C GLU A 64 2.20 -11.72 -14.03
N ASN A 65 2.96 -10.79 -13.43
CA ASN A 65 4.42 -10.83 -13.42
C ASN A 65 5.01 -11.64 -12.26
N GLY A 66 4.19 -12.13 -11.32
CA GLY A 66 4.65 -12.80 -10.12
C GLY A 66 5.43 -11.86 -9.17
N THR A 67 5.16 -10.56 -9.22
CA THR A 67 5.80 -9.54 -8.38
C THR A 67 4.98 -9.36 -7.10
N GLY A 68 5.64 -9.40 -5.94
CA GLY A 68 4.99 -9.15 -4.65
C GLY A 68 4.59 -7.69 -4.46
N SER A 69 3.67 -7.43 -3.53
CA SER A 69 3.25 -6.07 -3.16
C SER A 69 3.41 -5.83 -1.66
N ILE A 70 4.11 -4.77 -1.27
CA ILE A 70 4.20 -4.31 0.12
C ILE A 70 3.54 -2.94 0.25
N ALA A 71 2.33 -2.91 0.80
CA ALA A 71 1.58 -1.69 1.01
C ALA A 71 2.30 -0.78 2.01
N PHE A 72 2.59 0.47 1.67
CA PHE A 72 3.05 1.45 2.65
C PHE A 72 1.97 2.48 2.97
N CYS A 73 2.10 3.10 4.15
CA CYS A 73 1.08 3.99 4.72
C CYS A 73 -0.31 3.33 4.95
N PRO A 74 -0.38 2.08 5.43
CA PRO A 74 -1.66 1.37 5.57
C PRO A 74 -2.65 2.05 6.52
N LEU A 75 -2.14 2.78 7.51
CA LEU A 75 -2.95 3.53 8.48
C LEU A 75 -3.13 5.01 8.10
N ALA A 76 -2.81 5.40 6.87
CA ALA A 76 -2.88 6.79 6.39
C ALA A 76 -2.23 7.78 7.38
N GLN A 77 -0.98 7.50 7.77
CA GLN A 77 -0.23 8.30 8.74
C GLN A 77 -0.87 8.43 10.14
N GLY A 78 -1.74 7.48 10.50
CA GLY A 78 -2.48 7.44 11.77
C GLY A 78 -3.91 7.98 11.65
N VAL A 79 -4.35 8.43 10.48
CA VAL A 79 -5.74 8.87 10.24
C VAL A 79 -6.72 7.71 10.44
N LEU A 80 -6.36 6.50 10.02
CA LEU A 80 -7.17 5.29 10.23
C LEU A 80 -6.99 4.69 11.62
N THR A 81 -6.85 5.54 12.64
CA THR A 81 -6.81 5.17 14.06
C THR A 81 -7.73 6.09 14.85
N ASN A 82 -7.98 5.77 16.11
CA ASN A 82 -8.82 6.61 16.99
C ASN A 82 -8.16 7.95 17.38
N LYS A 83 -6.91 8.17 16.99
CA LYS A 83 -6.06 9.29 17.45
C LYS A 83 -6.65 10.68 17.21
N TYR A 84 -7.34 10.87 16.09
CA TYR A 84 -7.81 12.19 15.66
C TYR A 84 -9.32 12.41 15.86
N LEU A 85 -10.04 11.45 16.45
CA LEU A 85 -11.50 11.54 16.63
C LEU A 85 -11.91 12.69 17.57
N ASN A 86 -11.04 13.09 18.50
CA ASN A 86 -11.31 14.10 19.53
C ASN A 86 -10.39 15.34 19.40
N GLY A 87 -9.92 15.64 18.18
CA GLY A 87 -8.97 16.72 17.91
C GLY A 87 -7.54 16.22 17.63
N ILE A 88 -6.60 17.15 17.45
CA ILE A 88 -5.22 16.85 17.04
C ILE A 88 -4.30 16.82 18.27
N PRO A 89 -3.72 15.65 18.65
CA PRO A 89 -2.78 15.58 19.77
C PRO A 89 -1.49 16.37 19.50
N GLU A 90 -0.89 16.93 20.55
CA GLU A 90 0.38 17.69 20.48
C GLU A 90 1.55 16.85 19.92
N ASP A 91 1.60 15.56 20.23
CA ASP A 91 2.66 14.62 19.79
C ASP A 91 2.34 13.94 18.45
N SER A 92 1.33 14.42 17.72
CA SER A 92 0.84 13.77 16.50
C SER A 92 1.59 14.20 15.24
N ARG A 93 1.66 13.27 14.27
CA ARG A 93 2.28 13.50 12.95
C ARG A 93 1.55 14.58 12.15
N ALA A 94 0.26 14.82 12.42
CA ALA A 94 -0.57 15.81 11.73
C ALA A 94 -0.15 17.27 11.98
N LYS A 95 0.63 17.57 13.04
CA LYS A 95 1.28 18.88 13.19
C LYS A 95 2.52 19.08 12.30
N GLY A 96 2.88 18.07 11.49
CA GLY A 96 3.96 18.13 10.48
C GLY A 96 3.49 18.55 9.08
N PRO A 97 4.41 18.76 8.12
CA PRO A 97 4.14 19.50 6.87
C PRO A 97 3.51 18.68 5.71
N SER A 98 2.61 17.73 5.96
CA SER A 98 2.14 16.80 4.90
C SER A 98 0.81 17.21 4.26
N VAL A 99 0.79 17.22 2.92
CA VAL A 99 -0.34 17.46 2.00
C VAL A 99 -0.45 16.19 1.14
N PHE A 100 -1.63 15.61 0.85
CA PHE A 100 -1.98 14.79 -0.36
C PHE A 100 -3.11 13.77 -0.09
N LEU A 101 -4.25 13.88 -0.80
CA LEU A 101 -5.21 12.80 -1.08
C LEU A 101 -6.19 13.18 -2.23
N ASN A 102 -6.70 12.21 -3.01
CA ASN A 102 -7.83 12.34 -3.95
C ASN A 102 -8.55 10.98 -4.15
N GLU A 103 -9.78 11.03 -4.63
CA GLU A 103 -10.83 10.00 -4.60
C GLU A 103 -10.97 9.31 -5.97
N ASN A 104 -10.85 7.97 -6.06
CA ASN A 104 -11.64 7.09 -6.92
C ASN A 104 -11.23 5.60 -6.79
N ASN A 105 -12.26 4.76 -6.58
CA ASN A 105 -12.40 3.31 -6.83
C ASN A 105 -11.75 2.28 -5.89
N ILE A 106 -12.55 1.33 -5.34
CA ILE A 106 -12.17 -0.07 -5.00
C ILE A 106 -13.34 -1.08 -4.98
N SER A 107 -13.01 -2.35 -5.31
CA SER A 107 -13.81 -3.58 -5.13
C SER A 107 -13.21 -4.64 -4.14
N PRO A 108 -13.99 -5.63 -3.65
CA PRO A 108 -13.59 -6.62 -2.63
C PRO A 108 -12.49 -7.64 -2.97
N GLU A 109 -12.02 -7.77 -4.22
CA GLU A 109 -11.09 -8.84 -4.62
C GLU A 109 -9.61 -8.58 -4.24
N THR A 110 -9.31 -7.37 -3.82
CA THR A 110 -7.97 -6.78 -3.71
C THR A 110 -7.13 -7.29 -2.55
N LEU A 111 -7.76 -7.75 -1.48
CA LEU A 111 -7.05 -8.14 -0.26
C LEU A 111 -6.17 -9.38 -0.46
N ARG A 112 -6.40 -10.17 -1.51
CA ARG A 112 -5.60 -11.37 -1.83
C ARG A 112 -4.29 -11.09 -2.57
N LYS A 113 -4.06 -9.85 -3.02
CA LYS A 113 -2.90 -9.48 -3.87
C LYS A 113 -1.79 -8.72 -3.11
N VAL A 114 -1.95 -8.47 -1.81
CA VAL A 114 -0.96 -7.82 -0.95
C VAL A 114 -0.11 -8.85 -0.21
N THR A 115 1.21 -8.74 -0.30
CA THR A 115 2.16 -9.65 0.37
C THR A 115 2.44 -9.23 1.81
N SER A 116 2.49 -7.92 2.07
CA SER A 116 2.75 -7.37 3.42
C SER A 116 2.27 -5.92 3.54
N ALA A 117 2.18 -5.42 4.77
CA ALA A 117 1.92 -4.03 5.09
C ALA A 117 3.09 -3.43 5.91
N LEU A 118 3.68 -2.34 5.42
CA LEU A 118 4.75 -1.62 6.09
C LEU A 118 4.15 -0.65 7.11
N ILE A 119 4.23 -1.02 8.38
CA ILE A 119 3.77 -0.18 9.51
C ILE A 119 4.88 0.74 10.03
N GLY A 120 4.49 1.90 10.54
CA GLY A 120 5.37 2.79 11.29
C GLY A 120 4.86 2.95 12.72
N ALA A 121 5.76 2.93 13.70
CA ALA A 121 5.46 3.09 15.11
C ALA A 121 6.39 4.14 15.73
N SER A 122 5.90 4.90 16.70
CA SER A 122 6.66 5.85 17.51
C SER A 122 6.87 5.39 18.95
N ARG A 123 6.24 4.27 19.35
CA ARG A 123 6.41 3.63 20.66
C ARG A 123 6.21 2.10 20.53
N PRO A 124 6.88 1.26 21.35
CA PRO A 124 6.78 -0.20 21.26
C PRO A 124 5.36 -0.75 21.32
N SER A 125 4.48 -0.18 22.15
CA SER A 125 3.09 -0.64 22.29
C SER A 125 2.28 -0.57 21.00
N GLN A 126 2.61 0.33 20.07
CA GLN A 126 1.96 0.40 18.75
C GLN A 126 2.35 -0.79 17.86
N ILE A 127 3.54 -1.38 18.08
CA ILE A 127 3.94 -2.59 17.36
C ILE A 127 3.08 -3.76 17.82
N GLU A 128 2.91 -3.91 19.14
CA GLU A 128 2.05 -4.95 19.73
C GLU A 128 0.60 -4.83 19.24
N GLU A 129 0.05 -3.62 19.25
CA GLU A 129 -1.30 -3.32 18.75
C GLU A 129 -1.44 -3.62 17.26
N ASN A 130 -0.49 -3.18 16.43
CA ASN A 130 -0.55 -3.39 14.98
C ASN A 130 -0.39 -4.87 14.60
N VAL A 131 0.45 -5.63 15.31
CA VAL A 131 0.65 -7.07 15.06
C VAL A 131 -0.58 -7.89 15.45
N ALA A 132 -1.38 -7.42 16.42
CA ALA A 132 -2.64 -8.07 16.78
C ALA A 132 -3.65 -8.14 15.62
N ALA A 133 -3.50 -7.30 14.58
CA ALA A 133 -4.31 -7.41 13.36
C ALA A 133 -4.19 -8.79 12.68
N LEU A 134 -3.07 -9.50 12.86
CA LEU A 134 -2.90 -10.85 12.33
C LEU A 134 -3.85 -11.88 12.95
N SER A 135 -4.46 -11.56 14.10
CA SER A 135 -5.48 -12.40 14.74
C SER A 135 -6.88 -12.23 14.12
N GLN A 136 -7.09 -11.23 13.26
CA GLN A 136 -8.36 -11.02 12.56
C GLN A 136 -8.13 -10.51 11.14
N LEU A 137 -8.02 -11.45 10.19
CA LEU A 137 -7.74 -11.18 8.79
C LEU A 137 -8.97 -11.35 7.88
N GLU A 138 -10.02 -12.00 8.39
CA GLU A 138 -11.23 -12.27 7.64
C GLU A 138 -12.26 -11.17 7.87
N PHE A 139 -12.82 -10.68 6.77
CA PHE A 139 -13.97 -9.79 6.76
C PHE A 139 -15.10 -10.48 6.02
N SER A 140 -16.28 -10.46 6.61
CA SER A 140 -17.50 -10.86 5.93
C SER A 140 -17.84 -9.89 4.80
N THR A 141 -18.63 -10.35 3.83
CA THR A 141 -19.16 -9.49 2.76
C THR A 141 -19.91 -8.29 3.32
N GLU A 142 -20.70 -8.49 4.38
CA GLU A 142 -21.47 -7.43 5.04
C GLU A 142 -20.55 -6.37 5.66
N GLU A 143 -19.47 -6.78 6.33
CA GLU A 143 -18.48 -5.85 6.89
C GLU A 143 -17.77 -5.06 5.79
N LEU A 144 -17.38 -5.71 4.69
CA LEU A 144 -16.76 -5.03 3.56
C LEU A 144 -17.71 -4.02 2.94
N GLU A 145 -18.96 -4.40 2.65
CA GLU A 145 -19.99 -3.49 2.14
C GLU A 145 -20.24 -2.32 3.09
N ARG A 146 -20.23 -2.57 4.40
CA ARG A 146 -20.38 -1.53 5.41
C ARG A 146 -19.21 -0.55 5.40
N ILE A 147 -17.97 -1.06 5.31
CA ILE A 147 -16.77 -0.23 5.17
C ILE A 147 -16.90 0.62 3.90
N GLU A 148 -17.24 0.03 2.76
CA GLU A 148 -17.43 0.77 1.51
C GLU A 148 -18.49 1.86 1.63
N SER A 149 -19.62 1.56 2.29
CA SER A 149 -20.68 2.53 2.52
C SER A 149 -20.23 3.73 3.38
N ILE A 150 -19.32 3.52 4.33
CA ILE A 150 -18.80 4.59 5.21
C ILE A 150 -17.76 5.44 4.46
N LEU A 151 -16.96 4.81 3.60
CA LEU A 151 -15.88 5.46 2.88
C LEU A 151 -16.36 6.25 1.66
N ARG A 152 -17.58 6.01 1.18
CA ARG A 152 -18.17 6.80 0.09
C ARG A 152 -18.27 8.27 0.54
N PRO A 153 -17.76 9.23 -0.26
CA PRO A 153 -17.99 10.64 0.02
C PRO A 153 -19.49 10.92 0.00
N GLU A 154 -19.99 11.73 0.96
CA GLU A 154 -21.35 12.24 0.86
C GLU A 154 -21.50 13.00 -0.46
N PRO A 155 -22.63 12.87 -1.18
CA PRO A 155 -22.89 13.72 -2.33
C PRO A 155 -22.82 15.18 -1.86
N ASP A 156 -21.91 15.94 -2.47
CA ASP A 156 -21.67 17.37 -2.25
C ASP A 156 -22.99 18.08 -1.90
N HIS A 157 -23.19 18.44 -0.63
CA HIS A 157 -24.26 19.35 -0.22
C HIS A 157 -23.86 20.76 -0.67
N LYS A 158 -24.00 21.02 -1.98
CA LYS A 158 -23.97 22.36 -2.57
C LYS A 158 -25.39 22.79 -2.94
#